data_AF-A0A409YFE0-F1
#
_entry.id   AF-A0A409YFE0-F1
#
_cell.length_a   1.000
_cell.length_b   1.000
_cell.length_c   1.000
_cell.angle_alpha   90.00
_cell.angle_beta   90.00
_cell.angle_gamma   90.00
#
_symmetry.space_group_name_H-M   'P 1'
#
loop_
_entity.id
_entity.type
_entity.pdbx_description
1 polymer ?
#
loop_
_entity_poly.entity_id
_entity_poly.type
_entity_poly.pdbx_seq_one_letter_code
_entity_poly.pdbx_strand_id
1 'polypeptide(L)'
;AQTLLDTGNPTAELPVKLFNDIYSRIPGSALYTGSQGSFWVIPCDTVTNLEFSFAGVRYPIHPLDLSTIETFTLAGKEYTACISAFQSAEDEDFSTNGFDIALGDSFLRNVYSTFNFGDDLVNGPTSDSFIQLLPTLDHAKAITEVTTVRRQTLATFPPEIDPAKLVGMLSQADSEADAGATTTSPASDAYAPSPNHNTHTELTPTQIDVTVPGGDGQTASQDGTVVDKYGPIIVALLAANLLVLLVLVILGILSYMRRGSSSKKNGRRGVLDSKGAPVYAPVKGADAEEAQGFSQVNFERYGP
;
A
#
# COMPACT_ATOMS: atom_id res chain seq x y z
N ALA A 1 -2.52 -12.78 19.78
CA ALA A 1 -2.45 -11.86 18.65
C ALA A 1 -2.82 -10.47 19.13
N GLN A 2 -2.00 -9.46 18.87
CA GLN A 2 -2.31 -8.05 19.10
C GLN A 2 -2.98 -7.48 17.84
N THR A 3 -4.06 -6.73 18.04
CA THR A 3 -4.85 -6.18 16.93
C THR A 3 -4.93 -4.67 17.05
N LEU A 4 -4.55 -3.99 15.97
CA LEU A 4 -4.76 -2.56 15.78
C LEU A 4 -6.14 -2.35 15.14
N LEU A 5 -6.94 -1.43 15.67
CA LEU A 5 -8.14 -0.94 15.01
C LEU A 5 -7.80 0.37 14.32
N ASP A 6 -7.85 0.40 12.99
CA ASP A 6 -7.30 1.48 12.18
C ASP A 6 -8.34 2.10 11.25
N THR A 7 -8.98 3.18 11.71
CA THR A 7 -9.92 3.96 10.89
C THR A 7 -9.27 4.63 9.67
N GLY A 8 -7.94 4.62 9.56
CA GLY A 8 -7.19 5.13 8.42
C GLY A 8 -6.99 4.11 7.29
N ASN A 9 -7.30 2.83 7.52
CA ASN A 9 -7.19 1.76 6.55
C ASN A 9 -8.58 1.40 5.98
N PRO A 10 -8.82 1.49 4.66
CA PRO A 10 -10.12 1.11 4.08
C PRO A 10 -10.39 -0.41 4.11
N THR A 11 -9.39 -1.21 4.46
CA THR A 11 -9.39 -2.68 4.41
C THR A 11 -8.89 -3.29 5.71
N ALA A 12 -8.15 -4.40 5.67
CA ALA A 12 -7.45 -4.96 6.80
C ALA A 12 -6.08 -5.49 6.33
N GLU A 13 -5.11 -5.50 7.23
CA GLU A 13 -3.78 -6.04 6.99
C GLU A 13 -3.56 -7.26 7.89
N LEU A 14 -3.23 -8.39 7.28
CA LEU A 14 -3.12 -9.68 7.95
C LEU A 14 -1.73 -10.28 7.72
N PRO A 15 -1.20 -11.10 8.66
CA PRO A 15 0.00 -11.88 8.40
C PRO A 15 -0.20 -12.77 7.18
N VAL A 16 0.82 -12.91 6.33
CA VAL A 16 0.78 -13.69 5.08
C VAL A 16 0.12 -15.06 5.26
N LYS A 17 0.44 -15.76 6.37
CA LYS A 17 -0.17 -17.06 6.67
C LYS A 17 -1.69 -16.97 6.84
N LEU A 18 -2.18 -16.01 7.63
CA LEU A 18 -3.61 -15.85 7.88
C LEU A 18 -4.34 -15.38 6.62
N PHE A 19 -3.75 -14.44 5.89
CA PHE A 19 -4.24 -13.99 4.58
C PHE A 19 -4.45 -15.18 3.63
N ASN A 20 -3.42 -16.00 3.45
CA ASN A 20 -3.51 -17.19 2.60
C ASN A 20 -4.50 -18.23 3.13
N ASP A 21 -4.55 -18.46 4.44
CA ASP A 21 -5.48 -19.41 5.06
C ASP A 21 -6.96 -19.00 4.85
N ILE A 22 -7.26 -17.70 4.78
CA ILE A 22 -8.62 -17.18 4.52
C ILE A 22 -8.97 -17.36 3.05
N TYR A 23 -8.17 -16.81 2.14
CA TYR A 23 -8.56 -16.72 0.73
C TYR A 23 -8.37 -18.04 -0.05
N SER A 24 -7.44 -18.91 0.35
CA SER A 24 -7.28 -20.24 -0.26
C SER A 24 -8.48 -21.17 -0.04
N ARG A 25 -9.31 -20.89 0.97
CA ARG A 25 -10.54 -21.66 1.26
C ARG A 25 -11.73 -21.26 0.41
N ILE A 26 -11.62 -20.15 -0.32
CA ILE A 26 -12.68 -19.67 -1.19
C ILE A 26 -12.70 -20.53 -2.45
N PRO A 27 -13.83 -21.22 -2.76
CA PRO A 27 -13.90 -22.05 -3.96
C PRO A 27 -13.64 -21.24 -5.23
N GLY A 28 -12.77 -21.75 -6.10
CA GLY A 28 -12.42 -21.08 -7.35
C GLY A 28 -11.46 -19.90 -7.18
N SER A 29 -10.88 -19.68 -5.99
CA SER A 29 -9.86 -18.65 -5.82
C SER A 29 -8.52 -19.02 -6.46
N ALA A 30 -7.75 -18.01 -6.83
CA ALA A 30 -6.41 -18.15 -7.38
C ALA A 30 -5.49 -17.04 -6.84
N LEU A 31 -4.31 -17.41 -6.35
CA LEU A 31 -3.30 -16.46 -5.89
C LEU A 31 -2.48 -15.94 -7.08
N TYR A 32 -2.42 -14.62 -7.24
CA TYR A 32 -1.42 -13.96 -8.07
C TYR A 32 -0.28 -13.44 -7.20
N THR A 33 0.94 -13.62 -7.67
CA THR A 33 2.14 -13.00 -7.12
C THR A 33 3.01 -12.59 -8.30
N GLY A 34 3.29 -11.29 -8.44
CA GLY A 34 4.05 -10.78 -9.58
C GLY A 34 4.31 -9.29 -9.50
N SER A 35 4.45 -8.64 -10.64
CA SER A 35 4.84 -7.22 -10.73
C SER A 35 3.84 -6.26 -10.07
N GLN A 36 2.57 -6.68 -9.96
CA GLN A 36 1.49 -5.89 -9.33
C GLN A 36 1.29 -6.21 -7.84
N GLY A 37 2.23 -6.95 -7.23
CA GLY A 37 2.14 -7.41 -5.84
C GLY A 37 1.50 -8.79 -5.71
N SER A 38 1.02 -9.10 -4.51
CA SER A 38 0.39 -10.37 -4.16
C SER A 38 -1.06 -10.16 -3.75
N PHE A 39 -1.99 -10.83 -4.44
CA PHE A 39 -3.42 -10.77 -4.10
C PHE A 39 -4.15 -12.03 -4.56
N TRP A 40 -5.24 -12.36 -3.88
CA TRP A 40 -6.12 -13.44 -4.32
C TRP A 40 -7.18 -12.92 -5.26
N VAL A 41 -7.39 -13.59 -6.38
CA VAL A 41 -8.57 -13.41 -7.23
C VAL A 41 -9.63 -14.42 -6.78
N ILE A 42 -10.87 -13.98 -6.61
CA ILE A 42 -12.00 -14.81 -6.19
C ILE A 42 -13.21 -14.61 -7.11
N PRO A 43 -14.13 -15.59 -7.20
CA PRO A 43 -15.40 -15.36 -7.88
C PRO A 43 -16.18 -14.22 -7.22
N CYS A 44 -16.70 -13.29 -8.01
CA CYS A 44 -17.32 -12.09 -7.46
C CYS A 44 -18.61 -12.33 -6.69
N ASP A 45 -19.31 -13.43 -6.95
CA ASP A 45 -20.54 -13.83 -6.25
C ASP A 45 -20.29 -14.70 -5.02
N THR A 46 -19.02 -14.88 -4.62
CA THR A 46 -18.62 -15.67 -3.45
C THR A 46 -19.30 -15.18 -2.18
N VAL A 47 -19.81 -16.13 -1.39
CA VAL A 47 -20.37 -15.90 -0.05
C VAL A 47 -19.50 -16.59 1.00
N THR A 48 -18.44 -15.92 1.42
CA THR A 48 -17.53 -16.42 2.46
C THR A 48 -17.97 -15.95 3.83
N ASN A 49 -18.16 -16.89 4.76
CA ASN A 49 -18.41 -16.59 6.17
C ASN A 49 -17.06 -16.41 6.90
N LEU A 50 -16.76 -15.18 7.31
CA LEU A 50 -15.60 -14.83 8.12
C LEU A 50 -16.05 -14.08 9.38
N GLU A 51 -15.50 -14.49 10.54
CA GLU A 51 -15.77 -13.85 11.82
C GLU A 51 -14.45 -13.66 12.59
N PHE A 52 -14.30 -12.50 13.24
CA PHE A 52 -13.27 -12.29 14.25
C PHE A 52 -13.84 -12.56 15.64
N SER A 53 -13.03 -13.06 16.57
CA SER A 53 -13.47 -13.34 17.94
C SER A 53 -12.56 -12.63 18.95
N PHE A 54 -13.13 -11.70 19.72
CA PHE A 54 -12.46 -11.02 20.82
C PHE A 54 -13.18 -11.37 22.12
N ALA A 55 -12.44 -11.91 23.11
CA ALA A 55 -12.97 -12.31 24.41
C ALA A 55 -14.26 -13.18 24.36
N GLY A 56 -14.40 -14.01 23.33
CA GLY A 56 -15.56 -14.90 23.14
C GLY A 56 -16.75 -14.27 22.41
N VAL A 57 -16.70 -12.96 22.11
CA VAL A 57 -17.70 -12.28 21.27
C VAL A 57 -17.28 -12.39 19.82
N ARG A 58 -18.22 -12.74 18.95
CA ARG A 58 -18.00 -12.91 17.50
C ARG A 58 -18.43 -11.67 16.74
N TYR A 59 -17.60 -11.25 15.80
CA TYR A 59 -17.75 -10.08 14.95
C TYR A 59 -17.72 -10.55 13.50
N PRO A 60 -18.89 -10.83 12.90
CA PRO A 60 -18.98 -11.26 11.51
C PRO A 60 -18.60 -10.13 10.57
N ILE A 61 -17.97 -10.49 9.45
CA ILE A 61 -17.61 -9.58 8.37
C ILE A 61 -18.61 -9.74 7.24
N HIS A 62 -19.08 -8.62 6.67
CA HIS A 62 -19.92 -8.67 5.49
C HIS A 62 -19.13 -9.33 4.34
N PRO A 63 -19.63 -10.34 3.61
CA PRO A 63 -18.82 -11.01 2.58
C PRO A 63 -18.35 -10.07 1.45
N LEU A 64 -19.08 -8.98 1.21
CA LEU A 64 -18.67 -7.91 0.29
C LEU A 64 -17.41 -7.14 0.75
N ASP A 65 -17.12 -7.09 2.05
CA ASP A 65 -15.92 -6.45 2.59
C ASP A 65 -14.64 -7.29 2.40
N LEU A 66 -14.77 -8.52 1.88
CA LEU A 66 -13.65 -9.43 1.62
C LEU A 66 -13.07 -9.26 0.21
N SER A 67 -13.73 -8.53 -0.68
CA SER A 67 -13.21 -8.28 -2.03
C SER A 67 -13.58 -6.94 -2.64
N THR A 68 -12.64 -6.37 -3.39
CA THR A 68 -12.84 -5.21 -4.25
C THR A 68 -13.10 -5.67 -5.69
N ILE A 69 -13.80 -4.86 -6.48
CA ILE A 69 -14.05 -5.12 -7.90
C ILE A 69 -13.03 -4.30 -8.68
N GLU A 70 -12.22 -4.97 -9.49
CA GLU A 70 -11.21 -4.33 -10.34
C GLU A 70 -11.47 -4.64 -11.81
N THR A 71 -11.07 -3.69 -12.67
CA THR A 71 -11.10 -3.87 -14.12
C THR A 71 -9.68 -4.05 -14.64
N PHE A 72 -9.47 -5.12 -15.39
CA PHE A 72 -8.19 -5.47 -16.00
C PHE A 72 -8.29 -5.38 -17.52
N THR A 73 -7.30 -4.75 -18.15
CA THR A 73 -7.17 -4.73 -19.61
C THR A 73 -6.14 -5.77 -20.04
N LEU A 74 -6.62 -6.83 -20.68
CA LEU A 74 -5.79 -7.96 -21.12
C LEU A 74 -5.93 -8.14 -22.63
N ALA A 75 -4.79 -8.12 -23.34
CA ALA A 75 -4.76 -8.24 -24.80
C ALA A 75 -5.76 -7.30 -25.53
N GLY A 76 -5.90 -6.06 -25.02
CA GLY A 76 -6.79 -5.05 -25.60
C GLY A 76 -8.28 -5.22 -25.29
N LYS A 77 -8.65 -6.11 -24.37
CA LYS A 77 -10.02 -6.28 -23.91
C LYS A 77 -10.13 -6.09 -22.39
N GLU A 78 -11.17 -5.41 -21.96
CA GLU A 78 -11.49 -5.20 -20.55
C GLU A 78 -12.24 -6.40 -19.96
N TYR A 79 -11.87 -6.75 -18.73
CA TYR A 79 -12.47 -7.78 -17.91
C TYR A 79 -12.64 -7.27 -16.49
N THR A 80 -13.58 -7.84 -15.76
CA THR A 80 -13.75 -7.56 -14.34
C THR A 80 -13.35 -8.76 -13.51
N ALA A 81 -12.72 -8.53 -12.37
CA ALA A 81 -12.45 -9.57 -11.40
C ALA A 81 -12.57 -9.02 -9.98
N CYS A 82 -12.90 -9.90 -9.04
CA CYS A 82 -12.89 -9.56 -7.63
C CYS A 82 -11.58 -10.02 -7.01
N ILE A 83 -10.86 -9.09 -6.39
CA ILE A 83 -9.58 -9.39 -5.71
C ILE A 83 -9.74 -9.25 -4.20
N SER A 84 -8.84 -9.87 -3.44
CA SER A 84 -8.80 -9.78 -1.98
C SER A 84 -8.77 -8.32 -1.53
N ALA A 85 -9.76 -7.92 -0.74
CA ALA A 85 -9.77 -6.60 -0.13
C ALA A 85 -8.73 -6.49 0.99
N PHE A 86 -8.56 -7.54 1.79
CA PHE A 86 -7.49 -7.56 2.78
C PHE A 86 -6.14 -7.62 2.09
N GLN A 87 -5.14 -7.10 2.77
CA GLN A 87 -3.76 -7.07 2.34
C GLN A 87 -2.94 -8.03 3.19
N SER A 88 -1.94 -8.65 2.58
CA SER A 88 -0.90 -9.34 3.33
C SER A 88 0.12 -8.33 3.83
N ALA A 89 0.41 -8.35 5.13
CA ALA A 89 1.59 -7.74 5.71
C ALA A 89 2.82 -8.50 5.21
N GLU A 90 3.38 -8.09 4.07
CA GLU A 90 4.63 -8.63 3.53
C GLU A 90 5.86 -7.99 4.21
N ASP A 91 5.68 -6.81 4.80
CA ASP A 91 6.74 -6.06 5.47
C ASP A 91 6.89 -6.50 6.92
N GLU A 92 8.14 -6.78 7.33
CA GLU A 92 8.47 -7.09 8.72
C GLU A 92 8.12 -5.92 9.67
N ASP A 93 8.06 -4.69 9.14
CA ASP A 93 7.76 -3.46 9.89
C ASP A 93 6.39 -3.47 10.58
N PHE A 94 5.40 -4.16 10.03
CA PHE A 94 4.11 -4.29 10.70
C PHE A 94 4.25 -5.04 12.03
N SER A 95 5.05 -6.11 12.02
CA SER A 95 5.33 -6.94 13.20
C SER A 95 6.29 -6.26 14.19
N THR A 96 7.22 -5.41 13.73
CA THR A 96 8.16 -4.70 14.62
C THR A 96 7.48 -3.66 15.50
N ASN A 97 6.33 -3.13 15.07
CA ASN A 97 5.48 -2.24 15.86
C ASN A 97 4.61 -2.99 16.90
N GLY A 98 4.72 -4.32 16.97
CA GLY A 98 4.06 -5.15 17.97
C GLY A 98 2.62 -5.55 17.64
N PHE A 99 2.11 -5.22 16.46
CA PHE A 99 0.78 -5.63 16.00
C PHE A 99 0.87 -6.87 15.11
N ASP A 100 -0.03 -7.82 15.31
CA ASP A 100 -0.15 -9.00 14.45
C ASP A 100 -1.17 -8.77 13.33
N ILE A 101 -2.19 -7.94 13.58
CA ILE A 101 -3.30 -7.68 12.64
C ILE A 101 -3.69 -6.19 12.71
N ALA A 102 -3.97 -5.55 11.57
CA ALA A 102 -4.67 -4.27 11.52
C ALA A 102 -6.05 -4.44 10.90
N LEU A 103 -7.09 -3.99 11.60
CA LEU A 103 -8.48 -4.06 11.18
C LEU A 103 -9.01 -2.65 10.93
N GLY A 104 -9.16 -2.31 9.65
CA GLY A 104 -9.75 -1.05 9.23
C GLY A 104 -11.21 -1.20 8.83
N ASP A 105 -11.65 -0.43 7.84
CA ASP A 105 -13.09 -0.27 7.57
C ASP A 105 -13.80 -1.57 7.21
N SER A 106 -13.13 -2.54 6.57
CA SER A 106 -13.73 -3.86 6.30
C SER A 106 -14.17 -4.58 7.58
N PHE A 107 -13.54 -4.28 8.73
CA PHE A 107 -14.02 -4.72 10.04
C PHE A 107 -14.91 -3.66 10.69
N LEU A 108 -14.48 -2.38 10.71
CA LEU A 108 -15.12 -1.32 11.48
C LEU A 108 -16.52 -0.92 10.95
N ARG A 109 -16.83 -1.17 9.67
CA ARG A 109 -18.21 -1.02 9.14
C ARG A 109 -19.21 -1.97 9.80
N ASN A 110 -18.73 -3.10 10.34
CA ASN A 110 -19.54 -4.17 10.92
C ASN A 110 -19.62 -4.10 12.46
N VAL A 111 -18.96 -3.11 13.07
CA VAL A 111 -18.76 -3.00 14.52
C VAL A 111 -18.93 -1.56 14.98
N TYR A 112 -19.73 -1.35 16.01
CA TYR A 112 -19.72 -0.09 16.75
C TYR A 112 -18.58 -0.12 17.77
N SER A 113 -17.58 0.74 17.57
CA SER A 113 -16.38 0.82 18.40
C SER A 113 -16.35 2.10 19.22
N THR A 114 -16.11 1.99 20.53
CA THR A 114 -15.79 3.13 21.40
C THR A 114 -14.35 3.03 21.86
N PHE A 115 -13.67 4.18 21.86
CA PHE A 115 -12.30 4.32 22.34
C PHE A 115 -12.33 5.28 23.53
N ASN A 116 -12.10 4.76 24.73
CA ASN A 116 -11.98 5.55 25.94
C ASN A 116 -10.51 5.64 26.34
N PHE A 117 -9.98 6.86 26.38
CA PHE A 117 -8.57 7.10 26.71
C PHE A 117 -8.30 7.21 28.21
N GLY A 118 -9.34 7.13 29.04
CA GLY A 118 -9.27 7.41 30.47
C GLY A 118 -9.24 8.91 30.77
N ASP A 119 -9.25 9.23 32.05
CA ASP A 119 -9.14 10.58 32.60
C ASP A 119 -7.91 10.67 33.51
N ASP A 120 -7.04 11.63 33.22
CA ASP A 120 -6.03 12.10 34.18
C ASP A 120 -6.70 13.04 35.17
N LEU A 121 -7.33 12.48 36.20
CA LEU A 121 -7.87 13.29 37.29
C LEU A 121 -6.73 13.89 38.10
N VAL A 122 -6.57 15.22 38.02
CA VAL A 122 -5.50 16.02 38.69
C VAL A 122 -5.35 15.70 40.18
N ASN A 123 -6.37 15.15 40.84
CA ASN A 123 -6.31 14.65 42.23
C ASN A 123 -7.22 13.41 42.47
N GLY A 124 -7.43 12.55 41.48
CA GLY A 124 -8.32 11.38 41.59
C GLY A 124 -7.69 10.11 41.02
N PRO A 125 -8.31 8.92 41.21
CA PRO A 125 -7.86 7.72 40.53
C PRO A 125 -7.99 7.93 39.02
N THR A 126 -6.92 7.66 38.29
CA THR A 126 -6.95 7.56 36.82
C THR A 126 -7.98 6.51 36.41
N SER A 127 -8.88 6.84 35.48
CA SER A 127 -9.73 5.83 34.87
C SER A 127 -8.93 5.07 33.80
N ASP A 128 -9.03 3.75 33.79
CA ASP A 128 -8.31 2.92 32.82
C ASP A 128 -8.82 3.17 31.40
N SER A 129 -7.90 3.20 30.44
CA SER A 129 -8.26 3.23 29.02
C SER A 129 -8.85 1.89 28.59
N PHE A 130 -9.85 1.92 27.71
CA PHE A 130 -10.48 0.72 27.18
C PHE A 130 -11.05 0.93 25.80
N ILE A 131 -11.28 -0.19 25.11
CA ILE A 131 -12.03 -0.26 23.87
C ILE A 131 -13.26 -1.13 24.12
N GLN A 132 -14.44 -0.69 23.67
CA GLN A 132 -15.63 -1.55 23.61
C GLN A 132 -16.06 -1.73 22.17
N LEU A 133 -16.40 -2.97 21.82
CA LEU A 133 -16.83 -3.36 20.50
C LEU A 133 -18.18 -4.04 20.58
N LEU A 134 -19.15 -3.54 19.83
CA LEU A 134 -20.47 -4.15 19.69
C LEU A 134 -20.67 -4.58 18.22
N PRO A 135 -20.89 -5.87 17.92
CA PRO A 135 -21.22 -6.28 16.56
C PRO A 135 -22.56 -5.69 16.15
N THR A 136 -22.62 -5.06 14.97
CA THR A 136 -23.83 -4.42 14.44
C THR A 136 -24.39 -5.11 13.20
N LEU A 137 -23.63 -6.03 12.61
CA LEU A 137 -23.99 -6.75 11.40
C LEU A 137 -25.03 -7.85 11.66
N ASP A 138 -26.15 -7.81 10.92
CA ASP A 138 -27.04 -8.96 10.75
C ASP A 138 -26.39 -9.95 9.77
N HIS A 139 -25.73 -10.96 10.32
CA HIS A 139 -24.96 -11.93 9.55
C HIS A 139 -25.82 -12.73 8.57
N ALA A 140 -27.04 -13.11 8.96
CA ALA A 140 -27.92 -13.89 8.09
C ALA A 140 -28.35 -13.06 6.88
N LYS A 141 -28.71 -11.79 7.11
CA LYS A 141 -29.04 -10.86 6.04
C LYS A 141 -27.84 -10.62 5.11
N ALA A 142 -26.67 -10.35 5.68
CA ALA A 142 -25.43 -10.09 4.95
C ALA A 142 -25.10 -11.20 3.94
N ILE A 143 -25.21 -12.46 4.36
CA ILE A 143 -25.00 -13.62 3.48
C ILE A 143 -25.99 -13.63 2.32
N THR A 144 -27.27 -13.35 2.58
CA THR A 144 -28.33 -13.47 1.56
C THR A 144 -28.33 -12.35 0.52
N GLU A 145 -27.79 -11.16 0.84
CA GLU A 145 -27.82 -10.01 -0.08
C GLU A 145 -26.63 -9.97 -1.05
N VAL A 146 -25.54 -10.68 -0.77
CA VAL A 146 -24.29 -10.65 -1.56
C VAL A 146 -24.52 -10.88 -3.04
N THR A 147 -25.18 -11.99 -3.42
CA THR A 147 -25.40 -12.31 -4.83
C THR A 147 -26.23 -11.24 -5.53
N THR A 148 -27.20 -10.63 -4.82
CA THR A 148 -28.05 -9.59 -5.39
C THR A 148 -27.30 -8.29 -5.58
N VAL A 149 -26.57 -7.85 -4.57
CA VAL A 149 -25.75 -6.63 -4.62
C VAL A 149 -24.68 -6.79 -5.70
N ARG A 150 -23.90 -7.89 -5.70
CA ARG A 150 -22.83 -8.12 -6.68
C ARG A 150 -23.35 -8.14 -8.11
N ARG A 151 -24.45 -8.85 -8.38
CA ARG A 151 -25.04 -8.88 -9.73
C ARG A 151 -25.50 -7.49 -10.20
N GLN A 152 -26.06 -6.69 -9.30
CA GLN A 152 -26.47 -5.32 -9.62
C GLN A 152 -25.25 -4.43 -9.87
N THR A 153 -24.23 -4.52 -9.02
CA THR A 153 -22.99 -3.77 -9.17
C THR A 153 -22.28 -4.13 -10.48
N LEU A 154 -22.13 -5.42 -10.79
CA LEU A 154 -21.42 -5.90 -11.98
C LEU A 154 -22.19 -5.66 -13.29
N ALA A 155 -23.48 -5.32 -13.25
CA ALA A 155 -24.26 -5.05 -14.46
C ALA A 155 -23.71 -3.87 -15.29
N THR A 156 -22.95 -2.97 -14.67
CA THR A 156 -22.30 -1.83 -15.34
C THR A 156 -20.82 -2.06 -15.64
N PHE A 157 -20.29 -3.25 -15.34
CA PHE A 157 -18.88 -3.59 -15.53
C PHE A 157 -18.68 -4.49 -16.76
N PRO A 158 -17.44 -4.57 -17.29
CA PRO A 158 -17.06 -5.59 -18.25
C PRO A 158 -17.37 -7.02 -17.76
N PRO A 159 -17.38 -8.02 -18.67
CA PRO A 159 -17.60 -9.40 -18.28
C PRO A 159 -16.57 -9.88 -17.25
N GLU A 160 -17.06 -10.62 -16.24
CA GLU A 160 -16.19 -11.26 -15.26
C GLU A 160 -15.28 -12.29 -15.92
N ILE A 161 -14.01 -12.31 -15.51
CA ILE A 161 -13.03 -13.32 -15.93
C ILE A 161 -12.84 -14.36 -14.82
N ASP A 162 -12.68 -15.62 -15.21
CA ASP A 162 -12.34 -16.71 -14.30
C ASP A 162 -11.03 -16.39 -13.53
N PRO A 163 -10.99 -16.60 -12.20
CA PRO A 163 -9.82 -16.28 -11.39
C PRO A 163 -8.52 -16.93 -11.87
N ALA A 164 -8.53 -18.24 -12.14
CA ALA A 164 -7.32 -18.95 -12.57
C ALA A 164 -6.85 -18.48 -13.95
N LYS A 165 -7.80 -18.17 -14.85
CA LYS A 165 -7.48 -17.59 -16.15
C LYS A 165 -6.85 -16.21 -16.02
N LEU A 166 -7.37 -15.33 -15.17
CA LEU A 166 -6.79 -14.01 -14.93
C LEU A 166 -5.35 -14.14 -14.43
N VAL A 167 -5.14 -14.94 -13.37
CA VAL A 167 -3.81 -15.17 -12.80
C VAL A 167 -2.84 -15.68 -13.88
N GLY A 168 -3.25 -16.67 -14.67
CA GLY A 168 -2.42 -17.21 -15.74
C GLY A 168 -2.01 -16.17 -16.79
N MET A 169 -2.92 -15.25 -17.16
CA MET A 169 -2.62 -14.17 -18.10
C MET A 169 -1.70 -13.11 -17.50
N LEU A 170 -1.88 -12.75 -16.23
CA LEU A 170 -1.01 -11.80 -15.54
C LEU A 170 0.42 -12.35 -15.37
N SER A 171 0.57 -13.60 -14.94
CA SER A 171 1.88 -14.23 -14.79
C SER A 171 2.63 -14.41 -16.13
N GLN A 172 1.90 -14.63 -17.22
CA GLN A 172 2.49 -14.64 -18.57
C GLN A 172 3.00 -13.25 -18.96
N ALA A 173 2.22 -12.20 -18.72
CA ALA A 173 2.63 -10.83 -19.01
C ALA A 173 3.88 -10.43 -18.20
N ASP A 174 3.96 -10.84 -16.93
CA ASP A 174 5.15 -10.62 -16.09
C ASP A 174 6.39 -11.34 -16.66
N SER A 175 6.22 -12.58 -17.12
CA SER A 175 7.31 -13.38 -17.71
C SER A 175 7.82 -12.79 -19.03
N GLU A 176 6.92 -12.26 -19.87
CA GLU A 176 7.28 -11.60 -21.14
C GLU A 176 8.02 -10.27 -20.90
N ALA A 177 7.62 -9.52 -19.87
CA ALA A 177 8.31 -8.30 -19.47
C ALA A 177 9.74 -8.59 -18.99
N ASP A 178 9.95 -9.67 -18.22
CA ASP A 178 11.27 -10.09 -17.73
C ASP A 178 12.17 -10.66 -18.83
N ALA A 179 11.60 -11.44 -19.76
CA ALA A 179 12.33 -11.95 -20.93
C ALA A 179 12.79 -10.82 -21.86
N GLY A 180 12.00 -9.75 -21.98
CA GLY A 180 12.41 -8.52 -22.69
C GLY A 180 13.58 -7.79 -22.04
N ALA A 181 13.78 -7.93 -20.73
CA ALA A 181 14.88 -7.32 -19.99
C ALA A 181 16.20 -8.11 -20.09
N THR A 182 16.15 -9.42 -20.40
CA THR A 182 17.33 -10.32 -20.33
C THR A 182 18.15 -10.39 -21.64
N THR A 183 17.72 -9.77 -22.75
CA THR A 183 18.39 -9.90 -24.07
C THR A 183 19.59 -8.96 -24.32
N THR A 184 20.10 -8.27 -23.31
CA THR A 184 21.36 -7.48 -23.41
C THR A 184 22.38 -7.87 -22.33
N SER A 185 22.97 -9.06 -22.46
CA SER A 185 24.32 -9.35 -21.95
C SER A 185 24.91 -10.54 -22.71
N PRO A 186 25.96 -10.38 -23.52
CA PRO A 186 26.57 -11.49 -24.23
C PRO A 186 27.34 -12.37 -23.24
N ALA A 187 26.93 -13.64 -23.17
CA ALA A 187 27.61 -14.70 -22.45
C ALA A 187 29.03 -14.91 -23.01
N SER A 188 30.02 -14.89 -22.13
CA SER A 188 31.41 -15.24 -22.44
C SER A 188 31.57 -16.75 -22.40
N ASP A 189 31.58 -17.39 -23.57
CA ASP A 189 32.05 -18.77 -23.74
C ASP A 189 33.56 -18.83 -24.01
N ALA A 190 34.14 -19.86 -23.44
CA ALA A 190 35.55 -20.10 -23.15
C ALA A 190 36.39 -20.60 -24.34
N TYR A 191 37.72 -20.37 -24.29
CA TYR A 191 38.72 -21.41 -24.61
C TYR A 191 40.14 -21.00 -24.11
N ALA A 192 40.81 -21.96 -23.45
CA ALA A 192 42.21 -21.93 -22.98
C ALA A 192 43.19 -22.45 -24.08
N PRO A 193 44.47 -22.81 -23.82
CA PRO A 193 45.61 -22.04 -23.30
C PRO A 193 46.88 -22.04 -24.21
N SER A 194 47.77 -21.06 -24.00
CA SER A 194 49.27 -21.10 -24.17
C SER A 194 49.90 -21.26 -25.58
N PRO A 195 51.22 -20.97 -25.82
CA PRO A 195 52.31 -20.72 -24.86
C PRO A 195 53.33 -19.58 -25.17
N ASN A 196 54.12 -19.25 -24.14
CA ASN A 196 55.54 -18.81 -24.13
C ASN A 196 55.97 -17.50 -24.83
N HIS A 197 56.51 -16.54 -24.06
CA HIS A 197 57.96 -16.46 -23.80
C HIS A 197 58.27 -15.39 -22.73
N ASN A 198 59.31 -15.69 -21.95
CA ASN A 198 59.81 -14.94 -20.79
C ASN A 198 60.41 -13.58 -21.23
N THR A 199 60.68 -12.57 -20.39
CA THR A 199 61.56 -12.58 -19.22
C THR A 199 61.67 -11.15 -18.61
N HIS A 200 61.96 -11.10 -17.30
CA HIS A 200 62.64 -10.04 -16.52
C HIS A 200 61.87 -8.83 -15.94
N THR A 201 61.44 -9.02 -14.69
CA THR A 201 61.57 -8.16 -13.48
C THR A 201 62.88 -7.33 -13.48
N GLU A 202 63.02 -6.12 -12.92
CA GLU A 202 62.58 -5.62 -11.62
C GLU A 202 62.94 -4.11 -11.45
N LEU A 203 62.31 -3.46 -10.46
CA LEU A 203 62.71 -2.26 -9.69
C LEU A 203 62.23 -0.85 -10.14
N THR A 204 61.19 -0.39 -9.41
CA THR A 204 60.78 0.99 -9.05
C THR A 204 61.89 1.76 -8.29
N PRO A 205 61.72 3.05 -7.85
CA PRO A 205 60.69 4.08 -8.06
C PRO A 205 61.31 5.44 -8.54
N THR A 206 60.59 6.51 -8.91
CA THR A 206 60.24 7.65 -8.03
C THR A 206 59.57 8.77 -8.88
N GLN A 207 58.38 9.20 -8.45
CA GLN A 207 57.75 10.55 -8.46
C GLN A 207 58.19 11.64 -9.47
N ILE A 208 57.20 12.30 -10.13
CA ILE A 208 56.97 13.77 -10.29
C ILE A 208 56.21 14.12 -11.60
N ASP A 209 55.03 14.73 -11.40
CA ASP A 209 54.47 15.93 -12.05
C ASP A 209 54.22 16.03 -13.58
N VAL A 210 52.94 16.27 -13.90
CA VAL A 210 52.35 17.22 -14.87
C VAL A 210 53.00 17.38 -16.25
N THR A 211 52.27 17.03 -17.31
CA THR A 211 51.73 17.93 -18.38
C THR A 211 51.31 17.11 -19.62
N VAL A 212 50.07 17.33 -20.09
CA VAL A 212 49.47 16.86 -21.35
C VAL A 212 50.16 17.55 -22.55
N PRO A 213 50.53 16.86 -23.65
CA PRO A 213 49.70 16.91 -24.86
C PRO A 213 49.80 15.69 -25.81
N GLY A 214 48.70 15.40 -26.51
CA GLY A 214 48.72 14.58 -27.73
C GLY A 214 47.61 13.54 -27.78
N GLY A 215 46.36 13.99 -27.87
CA GLY A 215 45.26 13.13 -28.29
C GLY A 215 45.20 13.07 -29.81
N ASP A 216 45.37 11.87 -30.36
CA ASP A 216 44.84 11.42 -31.64
C ASP A 216 44.43 9.95 -31.36
N GLY A 217 43.15 9.63 -31.19
CA GLY A 217 42.19 9.61 -32.28
C GLY A 217 42.18 8.21 -32.89
N GLN A 218 41.54 7.24 -32.23
CA GLN A 218 41.17 5.96 -32.85
C GLN A 218 39.66 5.82 -32.87
N THR A 219 39.16 6.20 -34.04
CA THR A 219 37.84 5.93 -34.62
C THR A 219 37.42 4.49 -34.41
N ALA A 220 36.41 4.30 -33.56
CA ALA A 220 35.53 3.15 -33.65
C ALA A 220 34.55 3.41 -34.80
N SER A 221 34.60 2.58 -35.83
CA SER A 221 33.63 2.56 -36.92
C SER A 221 32.28 2.08 -36.37
N GLN A 222 31.51 3.01 -35.80
CA GLN A 222 30.09 2.84 -35.55
C GLN A 222 29.30 3.44 -36.71
N ASP A 223 28.23 2.75 -37.07
CA ASP A 223 27.27 3.09 -38.11
C ASP A 223 26.77 4.54 -37.91
N GLY A 224 27.36 5.49 -38.67
CA GLY A 224 27.24 6.93 -38.44
C GLY A 224 25.83 7.50 -38.68
N THR A 225 24.91 6.74 -39.28
CA THR A 225 23.59 7.26 -39.68
C THR A 225 22.60 7.40 -38.52
N VAL A 226 22.78 6.67 -37.42
CA VAL A 226 21.86 6.70 -36.25
C VAL A 226 22.32 7.75 -35.23
N VAL A 227 23.63 7.84 -34.97
CA VAL A 227 24.18 8.81 -34.01
C VAL A 227 24.07 10.24 -34.54
N ASP A 228 24.27 10.47 -35.85
CA ASP A 228 24.11 11.81 -36.45
C ASP A 228 22.64 12.28 -36.46
N LYS A 229 21.70 11.35 -36.58
CA LYS A 229 20.27 11.66 -36.68
C LYS A 229 19.61 11.83 -35.31
N TYR A 230 19.98 11.02 -34.33
CA TYR A 230 19.35 11.00 -33.02
C TYR A 230 20.21 11.58 -31.90
N GLY A 231 21.51 11.78 -32.12
CA GLY A 231 22.42 12.42 -31.15
C GLY A 231 21.91 13.79 -30.67
N PRO A 232 21.54 14.72 -31.57
CA PRO A 232 20.98 16.01 -31.16
C PRO A 232 19.68 15.88 -30.38
N ILE A 233 18.83 14.89 -30.72
CA ILE A 233 17.54 14.64 -30.07
C ILE A 233 17.75 14.10 -28.65
N ILE A 234 18.68 13.16 -28.47
CA ILE A 234 19.01 12.58 -27.16
C ILE A 234 19.61 13.66 -26.24
N VAL A 235 20.53 14.48 -26.75
CA VAL A 235 21.12 15.60 -25.98
C VAL A 235 20.06 16.64 -25.62
N ALA A 236 19.13 16.94 -26.54
CA ALA A 236 18.03 17.87 -26.27
C ALA A 236 17.05 17.35 -25.21
N LEU A 237 16.69 16.06 -25.27
CA LEU A 237 15.82 15.42 -24.26
C LEU A 237 16.48 15.38 -22.88
N LEU A 238 17.78 15.08 -22.83
CA LEU A 238 18.52 15.03 -21.58
C LEU A 238 18.67 16.43 -20.95
N ALA A 239 18.92 17.45 -21.79
CA ALA A 239 18.93 18.84 -21.35
C ALA A 239 17.54 19.31 -20.88
N ALA A 240 16.46 18.91 -21.54
CA ALA A 240 15.09 19.26 -21.14
C ALA A 240 14.74 18.64 -19.78
N ASN A 241 15.04 17.35 -19.57
CA ASN A 241 14.79 16.68 -18.29
C ASN A 241 15.64 17.27 -17.16
N LEU A 242 16.90 17.64 -17.43
CA LEU A 242 17.74 18.35 -16.47
C LEU A 242 17.15 19.72 -16.09
N LEU A 243 16.61 20.46 -17.06
CA LEU A 243 15.99 21.76 -16.83
C LEU A 243 14.71 21.62 -15.99
N VAL A 244 13.87 20.63 -16.28
CA VAL A 244 12.67 20.32 -15.48
C VAL A 244 13.07 20.00 -14.03
N LEU A 245 14.12 19.20 -13.83
CA LEU A 245 14.59 18.85 -12.49
C LEU A 245 15.09 20.08 -11.72
N LEU A 246 15.83 20.97 -12.38
CA LEU A 246 16.27 22.23 -11.76
C LEU A 246 15.11 23.16 -11.41
N VAL A 247 14.08 23.24 -12.26
CA VAL A 247 12.87 24.03 -11.97
C VAL A 247 12.12 23.48 -10.75
N LEU A 248 11.97 22.16 -10.65
CA LEU A 248 11.32 21.53 -9.50
C LEU A 248 12.12 21.75 -8.20
N VAL A 249 13.45 21.68 -8.24
CA VAL A 249 14.31 21.99 -7.09
C VAL A 249 14.15 23.45 -6.67
N ILE A 250 14.13 24.40 -7.61
CA ILE A 250 13.92 25.82 -7.31
C ILE A 250 12.53 26.05 -6.71
N LEU A 251 11.48 25.46 -7.26
CA LEU A 251 10.12 25.55 -6.70
C LEU A 251 10.01 24.91 -5.32
N GLY A 252 10.71 23.80 -5.09
CA GLY A 252 10.84 23.15 -3.78
C GLY A 252 11.50 24.07 -2.75
N ILE A 253 12.61 24.71 -3.12
CA ILE A 253 13.31 25.67 -2.24
C ILE A 253 12.45 26.91 -1.99
N LEU A 254 11.80 27.47 -3.01
CA LEU A 254 10.93 28.65 -2.87
C LEU A 254 9.69 28.37 -2.03
N SER A 255 9.09 27.18 -2.16
CA SER A 255 7.96 26.77 -1.31
C SER A 255 8.39 26.49 0.13
N TYR A 256 9.57 25.90 0.34
CA TYR A 256 10.18 25.72 1.66
C TYR A 256 10.49 27.07 2.34
N MET A 257 11.08 28.01 1.61
CA MET A 257 11.38 29.36 2.11
C MET A 257 10.12 30.20 2.34
N ARG A 258 9.09 30.06 1.50
CA ARG A 258 7.78 30.71 1.73
C ARG A 258 7.07 30.15 2.98
N ARG A 259 7.27 28.88 3.31
CA ARG A 259 6.71 28.26 4.52
C ARG A 259 7.51 28.61 5.79
N GLY A 260 8.78 29.01 5.65
CA GLY A 260 9.67 29.41 6.74
C GLY A 260 9.65 30.89 7.14
N SER A 261 8.94 31.77 6.41
CA SER A 261 8.92 33.22 6.66
C SER A 261 7.51 33.77 6.82
N SER A 262 6.88 33.45 7.96
CA SER A 262 5.78 34.27 8.49
C SER A 262 5.86 34.29 10.01
N SER A 263 6.67 35.21 10.54
CA SER A 263 6.58 35.65 11.93
C SER A 263 6.61 37.18 11.99
N LYS A 264 5.51 37.73 12.54
CA LYS A 264 5.21 39.12 12.99
C LYS A 264 4.84 40.14 11.87
N LYS A 265 3.83 41.02 12.02
CA LYS A 265 2.88 41.38 13.10
C LYS A 265 1.79 42.34 12.55
N ASN A 266 0.64 42.41 13.26
CA ASN A 266 -0.42 43.44 13.35
C ASN A 266 -1.81 42.89 12.96
N GLY A 267 -2.85 42.81 13.79
CA GLY A 267 -3.09 43.23 15.16
C GLY A 267 -4.54 43.74 15.30
N ARG A 268 -5.44 42.99 16.00
CA ARG A 268 -6.60 43.53 16.73
C ARG A 268 -7.25 42.49 17.67
N ARG A 269 -6.98 42.68 18.98
CA ARG A 269 -7.78 42.49 20.24
C ARG A 269 -8.69 41.25 20.37
N GLY A 270 -8.66 40.43 21.44
CA GLY A 270 -8.08 40.56 22.80
C GLY A 270 -7.69 39.19 23.42
N VAL A 271 -6.67 39.12 24.30
CA VAL A 271 -6.74 39.19 25.79
C VAL A 271 -7.55 37.98 26.32
N LEU A 272 -7.04 36.90 26.93
CA LEU A 272 -5.86 36.65 27.80
C LEU A 272 -5.36 35.18 27.69
N ASP A 273 -4.14 34.99 28.19
CA ASP A 273 -3.16 33.90 28.19
C ASP A 273 -3.54 32.60 28.94
N SER A 274 -3.27 31.40 28.38
CA SER A 274 -2.17 30.47 28.80
C SER A 274 -2.40 28.99 28.41
N LYS A 275 -1.35 28.42 27.79
CA LYS A 275 -0.99 27.00 27.54
C LYS A 275 -2.08 25.92 27.69
N GLY A 276 -2.44 25.29 26.57
CA GLY A 276 -3.13 23.99 26.54
C GLY A 276 -3.06 23.36 25.15
N ALA A 277 -2.88 22.04 25.07
CA ALA A 277 -2.98 21.25 23.85
C ALA A 277 -4.33 21.50 23.14
N PRO A 278 -4.45 21.29 21.81
CA PRO A 278 -5.69 21.55 21.10
C PRO A 278 -6.83 20.71 21.69
N VAL A 279 -7.82 21.39 22.27
CA VAL A 279 -9.07 20.79 22.76
C VAL A 279 -9.96 20.53 21.55
N TYR A 280 -10.33 19.27 21.35
CA TYR A 280 -11.33 18.89 20.37
C TYR A 280 -12.68 19.51 20.74
N ALA A 281 -13.24 20.32 19.84
CA ALA A 281 -14.56 20.88 19.96
C ALA A 281 -15.53 20.03 19.11
N PRO A 282 -16.44 19.23 19.72
CA PRO A 282 -17.38 18.45 18.95
C PRO A 282 -18.31 19.38 18.17
N VAL A 283 -18.50 19.08 16.89
CA VAL A 283 -19.47 19.76 16.03
C VAL A 283 -20.85 19.45 16.60
N LYS A 284 -21.59 20.49 17.00
CA LYS A 284 -22.98 20.34 17.41
C LYS A 284 -23.78 19.83 16.21
N GLY A 285 -24.20 18.57 16.28
CA GLY A 285 -25.24 18.05 15.40
C GLY A 285 -26.49 18.89 15.61
N ALA A 286 -27.09 19.34 14.51
CA ALA A 286 -28.38 20.02 14.53
C ALA A 286 -29.41 19.11 15.21
N ASP A 287 -30.27 19.77 15.98
CA ASP A 287 -31.25 19.17 16.87
C ASP A 287 -32.09 18.10 16.16
N ALA A 288 -32.00 16.85 16.64
CA ALA A 288 -32.96 15.80 16.36
C ALA A 288 -33.53 15.32 17.69
N GLU A 289 -34.77 15.72 17.87
CA GLU A 289 -35.73 15.45 18.94
C GLU A 289 -35.59 14.09 19.64
N GLU A 290 -35.58 14.21 20.96
CA GLU A 290 -35.93 13.24 21.99
C GLU A 290 -37.08 12.29 21.63
N ALA A 291 -36.82 10.97 21.67
CA ALA A 291 -37.57 10.00 22.48
C ALA A 291 -37.36 8.56 21.96
N GLN A 292 -36.58 7.77 22.68
CA GLN A 292 -37.02 6.47 23.20
C GLN A 292 -35.95 5.94 24.16
N GLY A 293 -36.36 5.80 25.42
CA GLY A 293 -35.47 5.52 26.55
C GLY A 293 -34.82 4.15 26.46
N PHE A 294 -33.51 4.13 26.68
CA PHE A 294 -32.81 2.92 27.09
C PHE A 294 -33.15 2.66 28.56
N SER A 295 -34.06 1.72 28.78
CA SER A 295 -34.20 1.02 30.05
C SER A 295 -32.83 0.52 30.48
N GLN A 296 -32.49 0.80 31.73
CA GLN A 296 -31.27 0.34 32.38
C GLN A 296 -31.09 -1.17 32.20
N VAL A 297 -29.97 -1.57 31.60
CA VAL A 297 -29.48 -2.94 31.65
C VAL A 297 -28.58 -3.04 32.88
N ASN A 298 -29.18 -3.42 34.00
CA ASN A 298 -28.43 -3.81 35.20
C ASN A 298 -27.70 -5.13 34.89
N PHE A 299 -26.37 -5.09 34.86
CA PHE A 299 -25.56 -6.30 35.01
C PHE A 299 -25.36 -6.57 36.49
N GLU A 300 -26.25 -7.39 37.07
CA GLU A 300 -25.94 -8.09 38.30
C GLU A 300 -24.69 -8.97 38.06
N ARG A 301 -23.69 -8.73 38.90
CA ARG A 301 -22.46 -9.53 38.95
C ARG A 301 -22.84 -10.99 39.22
N TYR A 302 -22.49 -11.88 38.29
CA TYR A 302 -22.30 -13.29 38.60
C TYR A 302 -20.82 -13.54 38.88
N GLY A 303 -20.52 -13.80 40.14
CA GLY A 303 -19.32 -14.48 40.62
C GLY A 303 -19.71 -15.21 41.92
N PRO A 304 -19.10 -16.37 42.21
CA PRO A 304 -19.50 -17.26 43.31
C PRO A 304 -19.37 -16.64 44.70
#